data_AF-A0A7Y2PBX7-F1
#
_entry.id   AF-A0A7Y2PBX7-F1
#
_cell.length_a   1.000
_cell.length_b   1.000
_cell.length_c   1.000
_cell.angle_alpha   90.00
_cell.angle_beta   90.00
_cell.angle_gamma   90.00
#
_symmetry.space_group_name_H-M   'P 1'
#
loop_
_entity.id
_entity.type
_entity.pdbx_description
1 polymer ?
#
loop_
_entity_poly.entity_id
_entity_poly.type
_entity_poly.pdbx_seq_one_letter_code
_entity_poly.pdbx_strand_id
1 'polypeptide(L)' 'LLSSRPSPAAARFEAVDRYVGSHIAAGETALTIRVILEPYDRTLTDEETERYRLDLIEALESSDLPVKLRA' A
#
# COMPACT_ATOMS: atom_id res chain seq x y z
N LEU A 1 9.06 12.53 -2.98
CA LEU A 1 8.33 11.98 -4.16
C LEU A 1 8.44 10.46 -4.06
N LEU A 2 7.33 9.74 -3.93
CA LEU A 2 7.35 8.27 -3.94
C LEU A 2 7.87 7.83 -5.33
N SER A 3 9.03 7.17 -5.35
CA SER A 3 9.60 6.63 -6.59
C SER A 3 8.70 5.54 -7.15
N SER A 4 8.49 5.54 -8.46
CA SER A 4 7.71 4.49 -9.14
C SER A 4 8.40 3.14 -8.93
N ARG A 5 7.76 2.24 -8.16
CA ARG A 5 8.22 0.85 -8.02
C ARG A 5 7.72 0.03 -9.21
N PRO A 6 8.54 -0.89 -9.74
CA PRO A 6 8.07 -1.83 -10.76
C PRO A 6 6.93 -2.67 -10.17
N SER A 7 5.78 -2.66 -10.85
CA SER A 7 4.64 -3.50 -10.49
C SER A 7 4.56 -4.70 -11.42
N PRO A 8 4.25 -5.92 -10.92
CA PRO A 8 4.14 -7.11 -11.77
C PRO A 8 2.92 -7.09 -12.69
N ALA A 9 2.00 -6.13 -12.50
CA ALA A 9 0.80 -5.92 -13.30
C ALA A 9 0.34 -4.45 -13.22
N ALA A 10 -0.75 -4.09 -13.91
CA ALA A 10 -1.42 -2.82 -13.63
C ALA A 10 -1.91 -2.81 -12.17
N ALA A 11 -1.62 -1.73 -11.44
CA ALA A 11 -2.00 -1.58 -10.04
C ALA A 11 -3.01 -0.45 -9.86
N ARG A 12 -4.06 -0.72 -9.08
CA ARG A 12 -5.10 0.25 -8.71
C ARG A 12 -5.19 0.36 -7.20
N PHE A 13 -5.34 1.59 -6.70
CA PHE A 13 -5.37 1.89 -5.27
C PHE A 13 -6.73 2.49 -4.90
N GLU A 14 -7.36 1.95 -3.86
CA GLU A 14 -8.64 2.42 -3.35
C GLU A 14 -8.53 2.66 -1.84
N ALA A 15 -8.90 3.85 -1.37
CA ALA A 15 -9.14 4.07 0.06
C ALA A 15 -10.50 3.48 0.41
N VAL A 16 -10.52 2.39 1.17
CA VAL A 16 -11.75 1.64 1.49
C VAL A 16 -12.27 1.94 2.89
N ASP A 17 -11.42 2.46 3.77
CA ASP A 17 -11.82 2.90 5.09
C ASP A 17 -10.98 4.09 5.57
N ARG A 18 -11.61 4.94 6.39
CA ARG A 18 -10.99 6.06 7.07
C ARG A 18 -11.44 6.06 8.52
N TYR A 19 -10.52 5.72 9.42
CA TYR A 19 -10.78 5.68 10.85
C TYR A 19 -10.16 6.87 11.59
N VAL A 20 -10.99 7.53 12.40
CA VAL A 20 -10.62 8.57 13.36
C VAL A 20 -11.21 8.17 14.71
N GLY A 21 -10.39 8.11 15.77
CA GLY A 21 -10.89 7.68 17.08
C GLY A 21 -9.84 7.72 18.18
N SER A 22 -10.24 7.32 19.38
CA SER A 22 -9.47 7.43 20.64
C SER A 22 -8.10 6.74 20.62
N HIS A 23 -7.89 5.77 19.72
CA HIS A 23 -6.64 5.02 19.56
C HIS A 23 -5.72 5.58 18.45
N ILE A 24 -6.04 6.77 17.92
CA ILE A 24 -5.26 7.52 16.94
C ILE A 24 -4.91 8.87 17.56
N ALA A 25 -3.67 9.36 17.34
CA ALA A 25 -3.26 10.65 17.89
C ALA A 25 -4.12 11.79 17.31
N ALA A 26 -4.28 12.86 18.08
CA ALA A 26 -5.04 14.03 17.63
C ALA A 26 -4.43 14.61 16.35
N GLY A 27 -5.24 14.81 15.32
CA GLY A 27 -4.80 15.29 14.01
C GLY A 27 -4.34 14.18 13.04
N GLU A 28 -4.23 12.94 13.50
CA GLU A 28 -3.93 11.80 12.64
C GLU A 28 -5.21 11.05 12.21
N THR A 29 -5.07 10.19 11.21
CA THR A 29 -6.15 9.36 10.70
C THR A 29 -5.54 8.04 10.23
N ALA A 30 -6.21 6.92 10.49
CA ALA A 30 -5.84 5.65 9.88
C ALA A 30 -6.61 5.47 8.56
N LEU A 31 -5.90 5.12 7.51
CA LEU A 31 -6.48 4.81 6.20
C LEU A 31 -6.23 3.34 5.88
N THR A 32 -7.28 2.64 5.45
CA THR A 32 -7.13 1.31 4.85
C THR A 32 -7.12 1.49 3.34
N ILE A 33 -5.99 1.14 2.73
CA ILE A 33 -5.84 1.20 1.27
C ILE A 33 -5.87 -0.23 0.73
N ARG A 34 -6.80 -0.50 -0.19
CA ARG A 34 -6.82 -1.71 -0.99
C ARG A 34 -5.93 -1.49 -2.21
N VAL A 35 -5.01 -2.44 -2.44
CA VAL A 35 -4.17 -2.50 -3.62
C VAL A 35 -4.65 -3.67 -4.47
N ILE A 36 -4.97 -3.41 -5.73
CA ILE A 36 -5.51 -4.40 -6.68
C ILE A 36 -4.50 -4.53 -7.82
N LEU A 37 -4.06 -5.77 -8.07
CA LEU A 37 -3.21 -6.12 -9.19
C LEU A 37 -4.07 -6.78 -10.27
N GLU A 38 -4.01 -6.27 -11.50
CA GLU A 38 -4.84 -6.68 -12.62
C GLU A 38 -3.95 -7.23 -13.75
N PRO A 39 -3.40 -8.46 -13.63
CA PRO A 39 -2.61 -9.06 -14.69
C PRO A 39 -3.51 -9.46 -15.87
N TYR A 40 -3.07 -9.18 -17.10
CA TYR A 40 -3.89 -9.40 -18.30
C TYR A 40 -3.60 -10.74 -19.01
N ASP A 41 -2.35 -11.19 -18.96
CA ASP A 41 -1.82 -12.30 -19.76
C ASP A 41 -1.55 -13.57 -18.96
N ARG A 42 -1.54 -13.48 -17.62
CA ARG A 42 -1.23 -14.59 -16.72
C ARG A 42 -1.83 -14.41 -15.33
N THR A 43 -1.82 -15.47 -14.55
CA THR A 43 -2.06 -15.40 -13.11
C THR A 43 -0.78 -15.01 -12.39
N LEU A 44 -0.87 -14.13 -11.38
CA LEU A 44 0.25 -13.85 -10.47
C LEU A 44 0.37 -14.96 -9.44
N THR A 45 1.60 -15.31 -9.07
CA THR A 45 1.83 -16.19 -7.92
C THR A 45 1.69 -15.43 -6.62
N ASP A 46 1.47 -16.16 -5.53
CA ASP A 46 1.48 -15.59 -4.18
C ASP A 46 2.83 -14.92 -3.88
N GLU A 47 3.93 -15.53 -4.32
CA GLU A 47 5.28 -14.98 -4.13
C GLU A 47 5.45 -13.62 -4.84
N GLU A 48 4.95 -13.49 -6.07
CA GLU A 48 5.00 -12.23 -6.81
C GLU A 48 4.16 -11.13 -6.15
N THR A 49 2.98 -11.51 -5.66
CA THR A 49 2.07 -10.59 -4.96
C THR A 49 2.67 -10.12 -3.64
N GLU A 50 3.23 -11.05 -2.86
CA GLU A 50 3.89 -10.73 -1.59
C GLU A 50 5.17 -9.93 -1.78
N ARG A 51 5.94 -10.20 -2.84
CA ARG A 51 7.11 -9.39 -3.19
C ARG A 51 6.71 -7.94 -3.43
N TYR A 52 5.68 -7.72 -4.25
CA TYR A 52 5.19 -6.37 -4.54
C TYR A 52 4.65 -5.66 -3.29
N ARG A 53 3.96 -6.40 -2.40
CA ARG A 53 3.50 -5.85 -1.11
C ARG A 53 4.67 -5.37 -0.25
N LEU A 54 5.73 -6.16 -0.14
CA LEU A 54 6.94 -5.80 0.61
C LEU A 54 7.64 -4.59 0.00
N ASP A 55 7.75 -4.52 -1.33
CA ASP A 55 8.36 -3.39 -2.03
C ASP A 55 7.57 -2.08 -1.82
N LEU A 56 6.24 -2.15 -1.77
CA LEU A 56 5.38 -1.01 -1.42
C LEU A 56 5.57 -0.55 0.02
N ILE A 57 5.66 -1.50 0.96
CA ILE A 57 5.92 -1.22 2.38
C ILE A 57 7.27 -0.53 2.54
N GLU A 58 8.33 -1.09 1.96
CA GLU A 58 9.67 -0.52 1.99
C GLU A 58 9.70 0.90 1.41
N ALA A 59 8.99 1.12 0.29
CA ALA A 59 8.88 2.44 -0.33
C ALA A 59 8.19 3.47 0.58
N LEU A 60 7.15 3.06 1.32
CA LEU A 60 6.46 3.94 2.27
C LEU A 60 7.33 4.23 3.49
N GLU A 61 8.00 3.22 4.05
CA GLU A 61 8.91 3.36 5.19
C GLU A 61 10.13 4.21 4.87
N SER A 62 10.61 4.15 3.62
CA SER A 62 11.74 4.95 3.13
C SER A 62 11.32 6.33 2.61
N SER A 63 10.04 6.67 2.64
CA SER A 63 9.55 7.96 2.18
C SER A 63 9.63 9.03 3.27
N ASP A 64 9.79 10.29 2.87
CA ASP A 64 9.69 11.45 3.79
C ASP A 64 8.23 11.74 4.23
N LEU A 65 7.28 10.86 3.91
CA LEU A 65 5.90 11.03 4.33
C LEU A 65 5.79 10.67 5.82
N PRO A 66 5.06 11.45 6.63
CA PRO A 66 4.83 11.15 8.04
C PRO A 66 3.75 10.06 8.17
N VAL A 67 3.98 8.89 7.59
CA VAL A 67 3.07 7.74 7.62
C VAL A 67 3.67 6.65 8.48
N LYS A 68 2.80 6.01 9.27
CA LYS A 68 3.15 4.80 10.03
C LYS A 68 2.29 3.66 9.52
N LEU A 69 2.94 2.59 9.07
CA LEU A 69 2.24 1.39 8.66
C LEU A 69 1.60 0.69 9.86
N ARG A 70 0.36 0.26 9.67
CA ARG A 70 -0.36 -0.66 10.56
C ARG A 70 -0.64 -1.91 9.72
N ALA A 71 -0.04 -3.03 10.12
CA ALA A 71 -0.31 -4.35 9.59
C ALA A 71 -0.93 -5.21 10.69
#